data_AF-A0A521TT80-F1
#
_entry.id   AF-A0A521TT80-F1
#
_cell.length_a   1.000
_cell.length_b   1.000
_cell.length_c   1.000
_cell.angle_alpha   90.00
_cell.angle_beta   90.00
_cell.angle_gamma   90.00
#
_symmetry.space_group_name_H-M   'P 1'
#
loop_
_entity.id
_entity.type
_entity.pdbx_description
1 polymer ?
#
loop_
_entity_poly.entity_id
_entity_poly.type
_entity_poly.pdbx_seq_one_letter_code
_entity_poly.pdbx_strand_id
1 'polypeptide(L)'
;MRVRGCGPVLAAQGADNCGCRLGSCDDCRMKLSRTERWILSNQLRILEGLNPKEAADLREQREALERGYEYMYPELCPHIYADKDCMPRAESDEVIEILSLFDTLRWSLEKAEDAGGLKAEDVRFWGFDGNSEGRQMAFCRYFCREGGGRFEHLERGDDFNSHFPALDGYRRMLAVWRAGGRKNPLPPDEVKAILAARRHPDA
;
A
#
# COMPACT_ATOMS: atom_id res chain seq x y z
N MET A 1 32.77 -11.51 21.83
CA MET A 1 31.85 -12.63 21.52
C MET A 1 30.78 -12.08 20.58
N ARG A 2 30.48 -12.82 19.50
CA ARG A 2 29.73 -12.51 18.27
C ARG A 2 28.52 -11.53 18.38
N VAL A 3 28.48 -10.47 17.55
CA VAL A 3 27.81 -10.27 16.22
C VAL A 3 26.35 -9.81 16.31
N ARG A 4 26.06 -8.66 15.68
CA ARG A 4 24.96 -8.32 14.72
C ARG A 4 24.99 -6.80 14.57
N GLY A 5 25.52 -6.22 13.50
CA GLY A 5 25.10 -6.40 12.12
C GLY A 5 24.50 -5.06 11.67
N CYS A 6 25.35 -4.08 11.36
CA CYS A 6 24.92 -2.93 10.57
C CYS A 6 24.55 -3.47 9.19
N GLY A 7 23.27 -3.79 9.00
CA GLY A 7 22.73 -3.91 7.66
C GLY A 7 22.88 -2.55 6.97
N PRO A 8 23.19 -2.51 5.67
CA PRO A 8 23.13 -1.26 4.95
C PRO A 8 21.68 -0.79 5.06
N VAL A 9 21.45 0.37 5.67
CA VAL A 9 20.25 1.13 5.38
C VAL A 9 20.39 1.41 3.89
N LEU A 10 19.62 0.69 3.08
CA LEU A 10 19.46 0.99 1.68
C LEU A 10 19.19 2.49 1.62
N ALA A 11 20.17 3.24 1.12
CA ALA A 11 19.94 4.56 0.62
C ALA A 11 18.90 4.38 -0.48
N ALA A 12 17.62 4.49 -0.11
CA ALA A 12 16.60 4.85 -1.05
C ALA A 12 17.06 6.22 -1.55
N GLN A 13 17.75 6.22 -2.67
CA GLN A 13 17.90 7.40 -3.48
C GLN A 13 16.47 7.83 -3.78
N GLY A 14 15.95 8.73 -2.96
CA GLY A 14 14.85 9.60 -3.32
C GLY A 14 15.36 10.50 -4.43
N ALA A 15 15.56 9.91 -5.61
CA ALA A 15 15.56 10.68 -6.82
C ALA A 15 14.13 11.23 -6.87
N ASP A 16 14.01 12.55 -6.79
CA ASP A 16 12.79 13.30 -7.07
C ASP A 16 12.19 12.81 -8.39
N ASN A 17 11.34 11.79 -8.33
CA ASN A 17 10.70 11.19 -9.51
C ASN A 17 9.50 12.04 -9.97
N CYS A 18 9.48 13.32 -9.57
CA CYS A 18 8.46 14.29 -9.96
C CYS A 18 8.55 14.62 -11.46
N GLY A 19 9.68 14.36 -12.14
CA GLY A 19 9.91 14.87 -13.51
C GLY A 19 9.88 16.41 -13.59
N CYS A 20 9.86 17.07 -12.42
CA CYS A 20 9.73 18.50 -12.25
C CYS A 20 11.12 19.10 -12.38
N ARG A 21 11.40 19.74 -13.53
CA ARG A 21 12.61 20.56 -13.70
C ARG A 21 12.68 21.53 -12.52
N LEU A 22 13.84 21.58 -11.87
CA LEU A 22 14.18 22.48 -10.76
C LEU A 22 13.42 23.81 -10.85
N GLY A 23 12.45 24.03 -9.96
CA GLY A 23 11.88 25.35 -9.70
C GLY A 23 10.43 25.65 -10.12
N SER A 24 9.58 24.69 -10.49
CA SER A 24 8.20 25.03 -10.96
C SER A 24 7.00 24.42 -10.23
N CYS A 25 7.17 23.52 -9.24
CA CYS A 25 6.04 23.02 -8.44
C CYS A 25 6.07 23.63 -7.04
N ASP A 26 5.36 24.76 -6.83
CA ASP A 26 5.07 25.23 -5.47
C ASP A 26 4.15 24.26 -4.71
N ASP A 27 3.34 23.50 -5.45
CA ASP A 27 2.29 22.61 -4.95
C ASP A 27 2.84 21.33 -4.26
N CYS A 28 4.11 21.01 -4.49
CA CYS A 28 4.74 19.78 -4.00
C CYS A 28 5.55 20.00 -2.71
N ARG A 29 5.69 21.25 -2.25
CA ARG A 29 6.59 21.63 -1.15
C ARG A 29 5.80 21.87 0.12
N MET A 30 6.23 21.25 1.22
CA MET A 30 5.67 21.51 2.55
C MET A 30 5.77 23.00 2.88
N LYS A 31 4.64 23.65 3.14
CA LYS A 31 4.56 25.04 3.58
C LYS A 31 3.97 25.10 4.98
N LEU A 32 4.65 25.84 5.86
CA LEU A 32 4.25 25.97 7.25
C LEU A 32 4.09 27.44 7.61
N SER A 33 2.92 27.79 8.13
CA SER A 33 2.65 29.09 8.74
C SER A 33 3.58 29.33 9.94
N ARG A 34 3.72 30.60 10.35
CA ARG A 34 4.47 30.95 11.55
C ARG A 34 3.95 30.21 12.80
N THR A 35 2.64 30.02 12.90
CA THR A 35 2.00 29.31 14.01
C THR A 35 2.34 27.82 14.01
N GLU A 36 2.30 27.16 12.85
CA GLU A 36 2.67 25.74 12.73
C GLU A 36 4.15 25.52 13.07
N ARG A 37 5.05 26.36 12.58
CA ARG A 37 6.48 26.30 12.94
C ARG A 37 6.71 26.51 14.42
N TRP A 38 5.95 27.40 15.06
CA TRP A 38 6.01 27.60 16.51
C TRP A 38 5.54 26.37 17.29
N ILE A 39 4.42 25.76 16.88
CA ILE A 39 3.91 24.53 17.50
C ILE A 39 4.94 23.39 17.37
N LEU A 40 5.47 23.17 16.16
CA LEU A 40 6.47 22.12 15.90
C LEU A 40 7.78 22.38 16.64
N SER A 41 8.26 23.63 16.70
CA SER A 41 9.44 24.00 17.50
C SER A 41 9.26 23.64 18.97
N ASN A 42 8.07 23.90 19.54
CA ASN A 42 7.78 23.52 20.92
C ASN A 42 7.74 21.99 21.11
N GLN A 43 7.18 21.24 20.14
CA GLN A 43 7.19 19.77 20.17
C GLN A 43 8.62 19.21 20.11
N LEU A 44 9.48 19.74 19.25
CA LEU A 44 10.88 19.32 19.17
C LEU A 44 11.66 19.62 20.45
N ARG A 45 11.41 20.76 21.12
CA ARG A 45 12.01 21.04 22.44
C ARG A 45 11.62 20.02 23.49
N ILE A 46 10.36 19.57 23.47
CA ILE A 46 9.87 18.52 24.37
C ILE A 46 10.59 17.19 24.05
N LEU A 47 10.65 16.81 22.77
CA LEU A 47 11.32 15.59 22.33
C LEU A 47 12.82 15.58 22.64
N GLU A 48 13.53 16.72 22.49
CA GLU A 48 14.92 16.87 22.91
C GLU A 48 15.11 16.51 24.40
N GLY A 49 14.17 16.93 25.26
CA GLY A 49 14.19 16.64 26.69
C GLY A 49 13.83 15.19 27.04
N LEU A 50 12.98 14.54 26.24
CA LEU A 50 12.53 13.16 26.45
C LEU A 50 13.51 12.12 25.87
N ASN A 51 14.18 12.44 24.76
CA ASN A 51 15.05 11.55 24.01
C ASN A 51 16.48 12.11 23.87
N PRO A 52 17.31 12.08 24.94
CA PRO A 52 18.66 12.66 24.91
C PRO A 52 19.57 12.08 23.82
N LYS A 53 19.33 10.84 23.37
CA LYS A 53 20.10 10.17 22.31
C LYS A 53 19.90 10.81 20.93
N GLU A 54 18.73 11.37 20.68
CA GLU A 54 18.33 11.99 19.40
C GLU A 54 18.32 13.51 19.49
N ALA A 55 18.64 14.09 20.65
CA ALA A 55 18.51 15.52 20.91
C ALA A 55 19.38 16.42 20.01
N ALA A 56 20.47 15.89 19.43
CA ALA A 56 21.27 16.62 18.46
C ALA A 56 20.50 16.78 17.13
N ASP A 57 20.00 15.67 16.58
CA ASP A 57 19.23 15.65 15.33
C ASP A 57 17.93 16.46 15.47
N LEU A 58 17.21 16.30 16.58
CA LEU A 58 16.00 17.07 16.87
C LEU A 58 16.26 18.58 16.97
N ARG A 59 17.43 18.99 17.48
CA ARG A 59 17.83 20.40 17.55
C ARG A 59 18.09 20.99 16.17
N GLU A 60 18.73 20.22 15.28
CA GLU A 60 18.95 20.61 13.89
C GLU A 60 17.62 20.81 13.16
N GLN A 61 16.70 19.85 13.29
CA GLN A 61 15.34 19.95 12.75
C GLN A 61 14.61 21.20 13.28
N ARG A 62 14.75 21.48 14.58
CA ARG A 62 14.13 22.66 15.21
C ARG A 62 14.69 23.96 14.66
N GLU A 63 16.00 24.06 14.45
CA GLU A 63 16.62 25.25 13.87
C GLU A 63 16.09 25.53 12.46
N ALA A 64 15.94 24.50 11.64
CA ALA A 64 15.34 24.64 10.30
C ALA A 64 13.92 25.21 10.35
N LEU A 65 13.09 24.76 11.29
CA LEU A 65 11.74 25.29 11.49
C LEU A 65 11.73 26.72 12.05
N GLU A 66 12.55 27.02 13.05
CA GLU A 66 12.62 28.36 13.67
C GLU A 66 13.07 29.42 12.67
N ARG A 67 14.09 29.09 11.86
CA ARG A 67 14.66 30.01 10.85
C ARG A 67 13.93 30.04 9.52
N GLY A 68 13.00 29.10 9.28
CA GLY A 68 12.23 29.07 8.04
C GLY A 68 13.01 28.52 6.85
N TYR A 69 13.90 27.54 7.07
CA TYR A 69 14.68 26.90 6.01
C TYR A 69 13.80 25.91 5.23
N GLU A 70 12.88 26.43 4.41
CA GLU A 70 11.88 25.63 3.67
C GLU A 70 12.50 24.55 2.77
N TYR A 71 13.72 24.79 2.25
CA TYR A 71 14.45 23.79 1.48
C TYR A 71 14.66 22.48 2.26
N MET A 72 14.80 22.56 3.59
CA MET A 72 15.05 21.41 4.45
C MET A 72 13.78 20.66 4.85
N TYR A 73 12.58 21.23 4.64
CA TYR A 73 11.34 20.64 5.19
C TYR A 73 11.04 19.22 4.72
N PRO A 74 11.27 18.84 3.45
CA PRO A 74 11.09 17.45 3.02
C PRO A 74 11.97 16.45 3.79
N GLU A 75 13.18 16.85 4.17
CA GLU A 75 14.13 16.00 4.92
C GLU A 75 13.70 15.80 6.38
N LEU A 76 12.81 16.64 6.91
CA LEU A 76 12.31 16.52 8.29
C LEU A 76 11.27 15.40 8.43
N CYS A 77 10.59 15.03 7.34
CA CYS A 77 9.50 14.06 7.35
C CYS A 77 9.59 13.03 6.22
N PRO A 78 10.73 12.32 6.04
CA PRO A 78 10.93 11.39 4.91
C PRO A 78 9.97 10.18 4.93
N HIS A 79 9.34 9.93 6.07
CA HIS A 79 8.38 8.85 6.30
C HIS A 79 6.92 9.31 6.17
N ILE A 80 6.68 10.61 5.96
CA ILE A 80 5.36 11.19 5.69
C ILE A 80 5.31 11.56 4.22
N TYR A 81 4.51 10.82 3.47
CA TYR A 81 4.38 10.99 2.02
C TYR A 81 3.61 12.27 1.69
N ALA A 82 3.94 12.88 0.55
CA ALA A 82 3.14 13.97 0.02
C ALA A 82 1.75 13.47 -0.40
N ASP A 83 0.74 14.33 -0.37
CA ASP A 83 -0.66 13.96 -0.67
C ASP A 83 -0.83 13.29 -2.04
N LYS A 84 -0.04 13.71 -3.05
CA LYS A 84 -0.03 13.11 -4.39
C LYS A 84 0.49 11.67 -4.42
N ASP A 85 1.34 11.31 -3.46
CA ASP A 85 2.00 10.00 -3.36
C ASP A 85 1.25 9.09 -2.37
N CYS A 86 0.37 9.66 -1.54
CA CYS A 86 -0.53 8.92 -0.67
C CYS A 86 -1.48 8.02 -1.49
N MET A 87 -1.80 6.85 -0.94
CA MET A 87 -2.82 5.98 -1.52
C MET A 87 -4.21 6.58 -1.28
N PRO A 88 -4.97 6.93 -2.34
CA PRO A 88 -6.34 7.41 -2.19
C PRO A 88 -7.25 6.33 -1.61
N ARG A 89 -8.26 6.74 -0.86
CA ARG A 89 -9.23 5.82 -0.25
C ARG A 89 -9.86 4.86 -1.27
N ALA A 90 -10.16 5.34 -2.47
CA ALA A 90 -10.74 4.52 -3.54
C ALA A 90 -9.82 3.37 -3.98
N GLU A 91 -8.49 3.58 -4.02
CA GLU A 91 -7.54 2.50 -4.30
C GLU A 91 -7.53 1.47 -3.16
N SER A 92 -7.59 1.93 -1.91
CA SER A 92 -7.64 1.03 -0.75
C SER A 92 -8.92 0.20 -0.72
N ASP A 93 -10.07 0.82 -1.01
CA ASP A 93 -11.36 0.14 -1.12
C ASP A 93 -11.34 -0.91 -2.25
N GLU A 94 -10.72 -0.60 -3.39
CA GLU A 94 -10.55 -1.56 -4.49
C GLU A 94 -9.75 -2.79 -4.04
N VAL A 95 -8.62 -2.61 -3.34
CA VAL A 95 -7.82 -3.74 -2.83
C VAL A 95 -8.63 -4.59 -1.84
N ILE A 96 -9.36 -3.97 -0.92
CA ILE A 96 -10.21 -4.69 0.06
C ILE A 96 -11.33 -5.46 -0.65
N GLU A 97 -11.93 -4.88 -1.69
CA GLU A 97 -12.97 -5.54 -2.48
C GLU A 97 -12.42 -6.72 -3.28
N ILE A 98 -11.21 -6.59 -3.84
CA ILE A 98 -10.50 -7.70 -4.50
C ILE A 98 -10.25 -8.84 -3.51
N LEU A 99 -9.74 -8.55 -2.31
CA LEU A 99 -9.54 -9.57 -1.27
C LEU A 99 -10.85 -10.25 -0.90
N SER A 100 -11.93 -9.49 -0.75
CA SER A 100 -13.27 -10.00 -0.44
C SER A 100 -13.82 -10.91 -1.54
N LEU A 101 -13.58 -10.56 -2.82
CA LEU A 101 -13.92 -11.41 -3.95
C LEU A 101 -13.18 -12.74 -3.88
N PHE A 102 -11.86 -12.74 -3.70
CA PHE A 102 -11.08 -13.98 -3.66
C PHE A 102 -11.43 -14.86 -2.46
N ASP A 103 -11.72 -14.23 -1.32
CA ASP A 103 -12.22 -14.96 -0.16
C ASP A 103 -13.57 -15.63 -0.44
N THR A 104 -14.49 -14.91 -1.10
CA THR A 104 -15.79 -15.43 -1.52
C THR A 104 -15.65 -16.57 -2.52
N LEU A 105 -14.78 -16.45 -3.53
CA LEU A 105 -14.53 -17.50 -4.53
C LEU A 105 -14.03 -18.78 -3.88
N ARG A 106 -13.03 -18.67 -3.00
CA ARG A 106 -12.48 -19.79 -2.23
C ARG A 106 -13.55 -20.44 -1.36
N TRP A 107 -14.25 -19.65 -0.55
CA TRP A 107 -15.28 -20.17 0.36
C TRP A 107 -16.44 -20.83 -0.38
N SER A 108 -16.85 -20.27 -1.53
CA SER A 108 -17.88 -20.87 -2.38
C SER A 108 -17.47 -22.24 -2.92
N LEU A 109 -16.20 -22.38 -3.31
CA LEU A 109 -15.65 -23.66 -3.76
C LEU A 109 -15.57 -24.68 -2.61
N GLU A 110 -15.15 -24.26 -1.42
CA GLU A 110 -15.11 -25.11 -0.22
C GLU A 110 -16.50 -25.60 0.22
N LYS A 111 -17.56 -24.84 -0.08
CA LYS A 111 -18.95 -25.16 0.28
C LYS A 111 -19.75 -25.86 -0.81
N ALA A 112 -19.22 -25.98 -2.02
CA ALA A 112 -19.91 -26.64 -3.12
C ALA A 112 -19.98 -28.15 -2.91
N GLU A 113 -21.16 -28.75 -3.04
CA GLU A 113 -21.32 -30.22 -3.09
C GLU A 113 -20.69 -30.79 -4.37
N ASP A 114 -20.83 -30.05 -5.48
CA ASP A 114 -20.16 -30.31 -6.75
C ASP A 114 -19.44 -29.03 -7.20
N ALA A 115 -18.10 -29.08 -7.24
CA ALA A 115 -17.25 -27.99 -7.70
C ALA A 115 -17.32 -27.77 -9.23
N GLY A 116 -18.02 -28.64 -9.98
CA GLY A 116 -18.15 -28.51 -11.43
C GLY A 116 -16.82 -28.53 -12.16
N GLY A 117 -15.83 -29.25 -11.62
CA GLY A 117 -14.46 -29.38 -12.15
C GLY A 117 -13.48 -28.26 -11.74
N LEU A 118 -13.90 -27.29 -10.93
CA LEU A 118 -13.03 -26.24 -10.38
C LEU A 118 -12.08 -26.81 -9.30
N LYS A 119 -10.86 -26.27 -9.26
CA LYS A 119 -9.86 -26.59 -8.24
C LYS A 119 -9.49 -25.37 -7.40
N ALA A 120 -8.92 -25.61 -6.22
CA ALA A 120 -8.48 -24.54 -5.32
C ALA A 120 -7.48 -23.58 -5.98
N GLU A 121 -6.66 -24.08 -6.89
CA GLU A 121 -5.69 -23.28 -7.64
C GLU A 121 -6.35 -22.28 -8.59
N ASP A 122 -7.54 -22.59 -9.13
CA ASP A 122 -8.25 -21.74 -10.08
C ASP A 122 -8.76 -20.45 -9.42
N VAL A 123 -9.13 -20.54 -8.14
CA VAL A 123 -9.65 -19.42 -7.32
C VAL A 123 -8.58 -18.78 -6.43
N ARG A 124 -7.30 -19.12 -6.63
CA ARG A 124 -6.21 -18.61 -5.80
C ARG A 124 -5.96 -17.12 -6.07
N PHE A 125 -5.85 -16.33 -5.01
CA PHE A 125 -5.40 -14.93 -5.09
C PHE A 125 -3.90 -14.85 -5.34
N TRP A 126 -3.46 -14.10 -6.37
CA TRP A 126 -2.04 -13.98 -6.74
C TRP A 126 -1.32 -12.81 -6.11
N GLY A 127 -2.03 -11.92 -5.41
CA GLY A 127 -1.43 -10.67 -5.00
C GLY A 127 -1.34 -9.68 -6.17
N PHE A 128 -0.39 -8.76 -6.08
CA PHE A 128 -0.19 -7.65 -7.00
C PHE A 128 1.27 -7.65 -7.52
N ASP A 129 1.54 -7.02 -8.65
CA ASP A 129 2.90 -6.93 -9.19
C ASP A 129 3.76 -5.98 -8.36
N GLY A 130 4.87 -6.47 -7.80
CA GLY A 130 5.81 -5.64 -7.05
C GLY A 130 6.43 -4.48 -7.85
N ASN A 131 6.48 -4.58 -9.18
CA ASN A 131 7.09 -3.56 -10.04
C ASN A 131 6.11 -2.46 -10.48
N SER A 132 4.90 -2.83 -10.90
CA SER A 132 3.91 -1.88 -11.46
C SER A 132 2.73 -1.59 -10.52
N GLU A 133 2.47 -2.44 -9.52
CA GLU A 133 1.32 -2.37 -8.60
C GLU A 133 1.79 -2.31 -7.13
N GLY A 134 2.98 -1.73 -6.91
CA GLY A 134 3.65 -1.73 -5.60
C GLY A 134 2.83 -1.08 -4.48
N ARG A 135 2.03 -0.05 -4.77
CA ARG A 135 1.13 0.59 -3.78
C ARG A 135 0.03 -0.38 -3.32
N GLN A 136 -0.59 -1.09 -4.26
CA GLN A 136 -1.63 -2.09 -3.99
C GLN A 136 -1.04 -3.27 -3.21
N MET A 137 0.14 -3.75 -3.60
CA MET A 137 0.85 -4.81 -2.88
C MET A 137 1.18 -4.41 -1.44
N ALA A 138 1.76 -3.22 -1.25
CA ALA A 138 2.14 -2.73 0.08
C ALA A 138 0.92 -2.56 0.99
N PHE A 139 -0.18 -2.02 0.47
CA PHE A 139 -1.42 -1.90 1.22
C PHE A 139 -2.07 -3.26 1.52
N CYS A 140 -2.07 -4.18 0.56
CA CYS A 140 -2.56 -5.55 0.75
C CYS A 140 -1.81 -6.23 1.91
N ARG A 141 -0.47 -6.16 1.91
CA ARG A 141 0.34 -6.68 3.01
C ARG A 141 0.01 -6.02 4.35
N TYR A 142 -0.06 -4.68 4.38
CA TYR A 142 -0.40 -3.94 5.58
C TYR A 142 -1.76 -4.37 6.11
N PHE A 143 -2.80 -4.38 5.27
CA PHE A 143 -4.16 -4.72 5.65
C PHE A 143 -4.28 -6.17 6.15
N CYS A 144 -3.58 -7.11 5.50
CA CYS A 144 -3.69 -8.51 5.83
C CYS A 144 -2.90 -8.93 7.08
N ARG A 145 -1.81 -8.24 7.42
CA ARG A 145 -0.93 -8.61 8.54
C ARG A 145 -0.95 -7.61 9.69
N GLU A 146 -0.71 -6.34 9.39
CA GLU A 146 -0.49 -5.30 10.40
C GLU A 146 -1.79 -4.60 10.84
N GLY A 147 -2.70 -4.36 9.88
CA GLY A 147 -3.92 -3.55 10.03
C GLY A 147 -5.10 -4.25 10.73
N GLY A 148 -4.84 -5.29 11.53
CA GLY A 148 -5.86 -6.05 12.25
C GLY A 148 -6.15 -7.45 11.69
N GLY A 149 -5.30 -7.99 10.81
CA GLY A 149 -5.25 -9.42 10.48
C GLY A 149 -6.49 -9.96 9.77
N ARG A 150 -6.76 -9.52 8.53
CA ARG A 150 -7.87 -10.04 7.69
C ARG A 150 -7.34 -10.64 6.41
N PHE A 151 -7.94 -11.73 5.92
CA PHE A 151 -7.55 -12.36 4.66
C PHE A 151 -6.11 -12.90 4.61
N GLU A 152 -5.45 -13.10 5.76
CA GLU A 152 -4.09 -13.64 5.83
C GLU A 152 -3.97 -15.00 5.15
N HIS A 153 -5.02 -15.83 5.22
CA HIS A 153 -5.10 -17.13 4.55
C HIS A 153 -5.07 -17.08 3.02
N LEU A 154 -5.19 -15.89 2.40
CA LEU A 154 -5.03 -15.72 0.95
C LEU A 154 -3.56 -15.61 0.54
N GLU A 155 -2.66 -15.40 1.50
CA GLU A 155 -1.21 -15.32 1.29
C GLU A 155 -0.63 -16.68 0.90
N ARG A 156 0.46 -16.68 0.12
CA ARG A 156 1.04 -17.87 -0.49
C ARG A 156 2.54 -18.12 -0.23
N GLY A 157 3.13 -17.38 0.69
CA GLY A 157 4.55 -17.37 1.03
C GLY A 157 5.40 -16.37 0.23
N ASP A 158 4.81 -15.50 -0.58
CA ASP A 158 5.52 -14.55 -1.46
C ASP A 158 5.28 -13.08 -1.11
N ASP A 159 4.69 -12.81 0.06
CA ASP A 159 4.38 -11.45 0.50
C ASP A 159 3.37 -10.71 -0.40
N PHE A 160 2.44 -11.46 -1.01
CA PHE A 160 1.43 -10.96 -1.95
C PHE A 160 2.02 -10.42 -3.26
N ASN A 161 3.20 -10.88 -3.66
CA ASN A 161 3.83 -10.50 -4.92
C ASN A 161 3.49 -11.48 -6.04
N SER A 162 2.60 -11.07 -6.93
CA SER A 162 2.19 -11.90 -8.07
C SER A 162 3.29 -12.16 -9.11
N HIS A 163 4.32 -11.29 -9.17
CA HIS A 163 5.33 -11.27 -10.23
C HIS A 163 4.79 -10.97 -11.65
N PHE A 164 3.54 -10.54 -11.82
CA PHE A 164 2.96 -10.11 -13.09
C PHE A 164 1.77 -9.16 -12.87
N PRO A 165 1.49 -8.18 -13.76
CA PRO A 165 0.34 -7.28 -13.59
C PRO A 165 -0.98 -8.05 -13.48
N ALA A 166 -1.74 -7.81 -12.41
CA ALA A 166 -2.93 -8.58 -12.06
C ALA A 166 -4.18 -7.71 -11.87
N LEU A 167 -4.00 -6.42 -11.57
CA LEU A 167 -5.05 -5.49 -11.16
C LEU A 167 -6.17 -5.36 -12.22
N ASP A 168 -5.81 -5.22 -13.49
CA ASP A 168 -6.80 -5.10 -14.57
C ASP A 168 -7.63 -6.38 -14.74
N GLY A 169 -7.02 -7.54 -14.51
CA GLY A 169 -7.73 -8.82 -14.46
C GLY A 169 -8.73 -8.85 -13.31
N TYR A 170 -8.32 -8.41 -12.12
CA TYR A 170 -9.20 -8.36 -10.95
C TYR A 170 -10.36 -7.38 -11.13
N ARG A 171 -10.13 -6.22 -11.78
CA ARG A 171 -11.20 -5.25 -12.10
C ARG A 171 -12.29 -5.86 -12.99
N ARG A 172 -11.91 -6.65 -14.00
CA ARG A 172 -12.88 -7.37 -14.84
C ARG A 172 -13.66 -8.42 -14.05
N MET A 173 -12.98 -9.17 -13.17
CA MET A 173 -13.63 -10.12 -12.27
C MET A 173 -14.63 -9.42 -11.34
N LEU A 174 -14.26 -8.28 -10.75
CA LEU A 174 -15.13 -7.47 -9.90
C LEU A 174 -16.37 -6.98 -10.64
N ALA A 175 -16.24 -6.59 -11.91
CA ALA A 175 -17.39 -6.16 -12.71
C ALA A 175 -18.45 -7.27 -12.83
N VAL A 176 -18.02 -8.50 -13.12
CA VAL A 176 -18.93 -9.68 -13.19
C VAL A 176 -19.54 -9.99 -11.83
N TRP A 177 -18.73 -10.00 -10.76
CA TRP A 177 -19.22 -10.29 -9.41
C TRP A 177 -20.22 -9.24 -8.90
N ARG A 178 -19.99 -7.96 -9.18
CA ARG A 178 -20.92 -6.86 -8.87
C ARG A 178 -22.22 -7.00 -9.64
N ALA A 179 -22.16 -7.32 -10.95
CA ALA A 179 -23.35 -7.55 -11.76
C ALA A 179 -24.19 -8.75 -11.28
N GLY A 180 -23.54 -9.77 -10.73
CA GLY A 180 -24.20 -10.92 -10.07
C GLY A 180 -24.80 -10.62 -8.70
N GLY A 181 -24.67 -9.40 -8.18
CA GLY A 181 -25.22 -9.00 -6.87
C GLY A 181 -24.36 -9.38 -5.67
N ARG A 182 -23.06 -9.66 -5.87
CA ARG A 182 -22.10 -10.03 -4.80
C ARG A 182 -22.58 -11.19 -3.92
N LYS A 183 -23.15 -12.24 -4.53
CA LYS A 183 -23.62 -13.42 -3.81
C LYS A 183 -22.50 -14.10 -3.04
N ASN A 184 -22.87 -14.72 -1.92
CA ASN A 184 -22.00 -15.56 -1.11
C ASN A 184 -22.89 -16.62 -0.40
N PRO A 185 -22.81 -17.92 -0.74
CA PRO A 185 -21.89 -18.53 -1.70
C PRO A 185 -22.27 -18.25 -3.16
N LEU A 186 -21.30 -18.40 -4.06
CA LEU A 186 -21.47 -18.37 -5.50
C LEU A 186 -21.71 -19.79 -6.05
N PRO A 187 -22.69 -20.01 -6.95
CA PRO A 187 -22.81 -21.26 -7.67
C PRO A 187 -21.60 -21.47 -8.61
N PRO A 188 -21.22 -22.73 -8.94
CA PRO A 188 -20.05 -23.02 -9.77
C PRO A 188 -20.02 -22.30 -11.12
N ASP A 189 -21.17 -22.10 -11.76
CA ASP A 189 -21.26 -21.39 -13.04
C ASP A 189 -20.96 -19.90 -12.93
N GLU A 190 -21.34 -19.25 -11.81
CA GLU A 190 -20.95 -17.85 -11.54
C GLU A 190 -19.46 -17.74 -11.23
N VAL A 191 -18.89 -18.70 -10.50
CA VAL A 191 -17.44 -18.77 -10.25
C VAL A 191 -16.69 -18.86 -11.58
N LYS A 192 -17.11 -19.76 -12.48
CA LYS A 192 -16.52 -19.90 -13.83
C LYS A 192 -16.63 -18.61 -14.64
N ALA A 193 -17.78 -17.93 -14.60
CA ALA A 193 -17.98 -16.67 -15.31
C ALA A 193 -17.04 -15.56 -14.80
N ILE A 194 -16.87 -15.45 -13.48
CA ILE A 194 -15.94 -14.50 -12.86
C ILE A 194 -14.50 -14.82 -13.28
N LEU A 195 -14.08 -16.08 -13.18
CA LEU A 195 -12.71 -16.50 -13.55
C LEU A 195 -12.42 -16.30 -15.04
N ALA A 196 -13.40 -16.51 -15.92
CA ALA A 196 -13.26 -16.27 -17.35
C ALA A 196 -12.96 -14.80 -17.66
N ALA A 197 -13.59 -13.86 -16.93
CA ALA A 197 -13.38 -12.42 -17.10
C ALA A 197 -11.95 -11.96 -16.74
N ARG A 198 -11.20 -12.76 -15.98
CA ARG A 198 -9.80 -12.47 -15.65
C ARG A 198 -8.92 -12.43 -16.89
N ARG A 199 -9.21 -13.21 -17.93
CA ARG A 199 -8.42 -13.23 -19.18
C ARG A 199 -8.66 -11.95 -19.98
N HIS A 200 -7.63 -11.46 -20.65
CA HIS A 200 -7.78 -10.29 -21.53
C HIS A 200 -8.57 -10.71 -22.79
N PRO A 201 -9.49 -9.89 -23.32
CA PRO A 201 -10.27 -10.23 -24.52
C PRO A 201 -9.40 -10.52 -25.77
N ASP A 202 -8.21 -9.92 -25.82
CA ASP A 202 -7.28 -10.02 -26.95
C ASP A 202 -6.12 -11.03 -26.72
N ALA A 203 -6.23 -11.90 -25.71
CA ALA A 203 -5.20 -12.89 -25.34
C ALA A 203 -5.57 -14.33 -25.73
#